data_AF-A0A1M7BRE0-F1
#
_entry.id   AF-A0A1M7BRE0-F1
#
_cell.length_a   1.000
_cell.length_b   1.000
_cell.length_c   1.000
_cell.angle_alpha   90.00
_cell.angle_beta   90.00
_cell.angle_gamma   90.00
#
_symmetry.space_group_name_H-M   'P 1'
#
loop_
_entity.id
_entity.type
_entity.pdbx_description
1 polymer ?
#
loop_
_entity_poly.entity_id
_entity_poly.type
_entity_poly.pdbx_seq_one_letter_code
_entity_poly.pdbx_strand_id
1 'polypeptide(L)'
;MQRLGCKCSPTGYCFTIEHDKEYKHENVDIEYCEQVEEALQDSEIVQFKTMPAVKHALCLKHVGPYDRFYQSYTEMFKYIEEQGYKIVGDLRCVYVDGAWNQDDPEKWLSIIQVPVER
;
A
#
# COMPACT_ATOMS: atom_id res chain seq x y z
N MET A 1 6.92 1.40 15.50
CA MET A 1 7.53 2.73 15.33
C MET A 1 7.82 3.43 16.67
N GLN A 2 6.83 3.84 17.46
CA GLN A 2 7.07 4.57 18.72
C GLN A 2 8.00 3.85 19.72
N ARG A 3 7.87 2.51 19.87
CA ARG A 3 8.74 1.71 20.75
C ARG A 3 10.22 1.75 20.37
N LEU A 4 10.54 2.04 19.11
CA LEU A 4 11.90 2.15 18.58
C LEU A 4 12.40 3.61 18.59
N GLY A 5 11.62 4.55 19.14
CA GLY A 5 11.97 5.97 19.16
C GLY A 5 11.78 6.69 17.83
N CYS A 6 11.17 6.05 16.82
CA CYS A 6 10.90 6.69 15.53
C CYS A 6 9.97 7.89 15.68
N LYS A 7 10.33 9.00 15.04
CA LYS A 7 9.43 10.13 14.84
C LYS A 7 8.73 9.98 13.48
N CYS A 8 7.44 9.65 13.51
CA CYS A 8 6.63 9.54 12.30
C CYS A 8 6.26 10.93 11.77
N SER A 9 6.10 11.02 10.45
CA SER A 9 5.60 12.24 9.80
C SER A 9 4.23 12.65 10.37
N PRO A 10 3.94 13.96 10.56
CA PRO A 10 2.60 14.42 10.93
C PRO A 10 1.50 14.00 9.94
N THR A 11 1.86 13.76 8.68
CA THR A 11 0.90 13.28 7.67
C THR A 11 0.65 11.77 7.75
N GLY A 12 1.45 11.03 8.53
CA GLY A 12 1.28 9.60 8.75
C GLY A 12 1.23 8.78 7.46
N TYR A 13 2.09 9.11 6.48
CA TYR A 13 2.06 8.37 5.21
C TYR A 13 2.53 6.94 5.45
N CYS A 14 1.57 6.02 5.39
CA CYS A 14 1.78 4.60 5.55
C CYS A 14 1.17 3.86 4.37
N PHE A 15 1.76 2.71 4.06
CA PHE A 15 1.25 1.82 3.02
C PHE A 15 1.76 0.42 3.26
N THR A 16 1.08 -0.56 2.67
CA THR A 16 1.60 -1.92 2.55
C THR A 16 2.20 -2.15 1.19
N ILE A 17 3.18 -3.03 1.11
CA ILE A 17 3.69 -3.63 -0.12
C ILE A 17 3.33 -5.11 -0.08
N GLU A 18 2.71 -5.60 -1.14
CA GLU A 18 2.45 -7.03 -1.32
C GLU A 18 3.55 -7.62 -2.20
N HIS A 19 4.35 -8.53 -1.63
CA HIS A 19 5.49 -9.15 -2.33
C HIS A 19 5.07 -10.35 -3.19
N ASP A 20 3.87 -10.89 -2.92
CA ASP A 20 3.29 -11.96 -3.69
C ASP A 20 2.82 -11.47 -5.07
N LYS A 21 3.31 -12.14 -6.12
CA LYS A 21 2.93 -11.83 -7.51
C LYS A 21 1.56 -12.41 -7.90
N GLU A 22 1.05 -13.32 -7.09
CA GLU A 22 -0.21 -14.02 -7.31
C GLU A 22 -1.02 -13.99 -6.01
N TYR A 23 -2.34 -14.00 -6.14
CA TYR A 23 -3.23 -14.03 -4.99
C TYR A 23 -3.00 -15.29 -4.14
N LYS A 24 -2.80 -15.09 -2.83
CA LYS A 24 -2.75 -16.15 -1.83
C LYS A 24 -3.85 -15.96 -0.79
N HIS A 25 -4.49 -17.06 -0.41
CA HIS A 25 -5.51 -17.06 0.64
C HIS A 25 -4.90 -17.01 2.05
N GLU A 26 -3.72 -17.60 2.22
CA GLU A 26 -3.00 -17.73 3.49
C GLU A 26 -1.51 -17.52 3.29
N ASN A 27 -0.79 -17.18 4.38
CA ASN A 27 0.65 -16.91 4.37
C ASN A 27 1.08 -15.86 3.33
N VAL A 28 0.32 -14.76 3.27
CA VAL A 28 0.61 -13.63 2.39
C VAL A 28 1.83 -12.87 2.92
N ASP A 29 2.77 -12.57 2.02
CA ASP A 29 3.94 -11.76 2.32
C ASP A 29 3.63 -10.28 2.12
N ILE A 30 3.34 -9.60 3.23
CA ILE A 30 2.99 -8.19 3.27
C ILE A 30 3.98 -7.43 4.14
N GLU A 31 4.60 -6.41 3.56
CA GLU A 31 5.43 -5.46 4.28
C GLU A 31 4.63 -4.19 4.62
N TYR A 32 4.59 -3.82 5.89
CA TYR A 32 4.03 -2.54 6.33
C TYR A 32 5.13 -1.47 6.36
N CYS A 33 4.88 -0.35 5.68
CA CYS A 33 5.77 0.80 5.59
C CYS A 33 5.13 2.02 6.27
N GLU A 34 5.94 2.76 7.02
CA GLU A 34 5.57 4.03 7.67
C GLU A 34 6.66 5.07 7.40
N GLN A 35 6.27 6.26 6.98
CA GLN A 35 7.20 7.36 6.76
C GLN A 35 7.71 7.92 8.11
N VAL A 36 9.04 7.92 8.25
CA VAL A 36 9.76 8.52 9.39
C VAL A 36 10.55 9.76 8.95
N GLU A 37 10.77 10.69 9.88
CA GLU A 37 11.57 11.89 9.60
C GLU A 37 13.06 11.59 9.43
N GLU A 38 13.57 10.54 10.10
CA GLU A 38 14.96 10.11 10.03
C GLU A 38 15.07 8.58 10.09
N ALA A 39 16.08 8.04 9.42
CA ALA A 39 16.44 6.64 9.53
C ALA A 39 17.24 6.41 10.83
N LEU A 40 16.79 5.47 11.65
CA LEU A 40 17.53 5.01 12.82
C LEU A 40 18.30 3.72 12.47
N GLN A 41 18.90 3.09 13.47
CA GLN A 41 19.52 1.79 13.29
C GLN A 41 18.45 0.69 13.10
N ASP A 42 18.69 -0.19 12.15
CA ASP A 42 17.86 -1.37 11.92
C ASP A 42 17.72 -2.23 13.18
N SER A 43 16.58 -2.89 13.29
CA SER A 43 16.26 -3.85 14.35
C SER A 43 15.87 -5.19 13.73
N GLU A 44 15.65 -6.21 14.56
CA GLU A 44 15.18 -7.52 14.09
C GLU A 44 13.78 -7.48 13.44
N ILE A 45 12.98 -6.45 13.71
CA ILE A 45 11.57 -6.36 13.28
C ILE A 45 11.25 -5.17 12.37
N VAL A 46 12.17 -4.20 12.26
CA VAL A 46 12.00 -2.99 11.44
C VAL A 46 13.33 -2.67 10.79
N GLN A 47 13.28 -2.45 9.48
CA GLN A 47 14.40 -1.99 8.67
C GLN A 47 14.11 -0.58 8.15
N PHE A 48 15.13 0.27 8.12
CA PHE A 48 15.05 1.61 7.56
C PHE A 48 15.58 1.58 6.13
N LYS A 49 14.73 1.96 5.18
CA LYS A 49 15.09 2.01 3.76
C LYS A 49 14.71 3.35 3.15
N THR A 50 15.56 3.83 2.25
CA THR A 50 15.21 4.92 1.34
C THR A 50 14.61 4.32 0.09
N MET A 51 13.38 4.72 -0.25
CA MET A 51 12.70 4.23 -1.44
C MET A 51 12.80 5.27 -2.58
N PRO A 52 13.06 4.84 -3.81
CA PRO A 52 13.05 5.74 -4.95
C PRO A 52 11.63 6.25 -5.22
N ALA A 53 11.54 7.46 -5.77
CA ALA A 53 10.26 8.02 -6.21
C ALA A 53 9.68 7.17 -7.35
N VAL A 54 8.39 6.84 -7.24
CA VAL A 54 7.64 6.21 -8.33
C VAL A 54 7.19 7.30 -9.29
N LYS A 55 7.71 7.27 -10.53
CA LYS A 55 7.45 8.32 -11.52
C LYS A 55 5.98 8.36 -11.95
N HIS A 56 5.40 7.20 -12.23
CA HIS A 56 3.99 7.06 -12.59
C HIS A 56 3.40 5.85 -11.88
N ALA A 57 2.21 6.03 -11.32
CA ALA A 57 1.41 4.97 -10.76
C ALA A 57 -0.05 5.18 -11.17
N LEU A 58 -0.75 4.09 -11.44
CA LEU A 58 -2.20 4.10 -11.47
C LEU A 58 -2.69 4.02 -10.04
N CYS A 59 -3.58 4.93 -9.68
CA CYS A 59 -4.13 5.04 -8.33
C CYS A 59 -5.65 4.86 -8.39
N LEU A 60 -6.16 3.82 -7.75
CA LEU A 60 -7.58 3.54 -7.65
C LEU A 60 -8.02 3.70 -6.19
N LYS A 61 -9.07 4.48 -5.98
CA LYS A 61 -9.74 4.56 -4.68
C LYS A 61 -10.68 3.37 -4.53
N HIS A 62 -10.46 2.60 -3.48
CA HIS A 62 -11.39 1.60 -2.99
C HIS A 62 -12.18 2.20 -1.82
N VAL A 63 -13.51 2.24 -1.95
CA VAL A 63 -14.40 2.64 -0.86
C VAL A 63 -15.21 1.43 -0.44
N GLY A 64 -15.07 1.04 0.83
CA GLY A 64 -15.72 -0.12 1.40
C GLY A 64 -14.77 -1.06 2.16
N PRO A 65 -15.31 -2.19 2.65
CA PRO A 65 -14.59 -3.19 3.42
C PRO A 65 -13.56 -3.95 2.58
N TYR A 66 -12.50 -4.41 3.26
CA TYR A 66 -11.35 -5.06 2.64
C TYR A 66 -11.66 -6.39 1.94
N ASP A 67 -12.75 -7.07 2.30
CA ASP A 67 -13.22 -8.29 1.63
C ASP A 67 -13.62 -8.07 0.16
N ARG A 68 -13.88 -6.81 -0.23
CA ARG A 68 -14.18 -6.41 -1.61
C ARG A 68 -12.98 -5.89 -2.40
N PHE A 69 -11.76 -5.94 -1.85
CA PHE A 69 -10.55 -5.51 -2.56
C PHE A 69 -10.37 -6.18 -3.92
N TYR A 70 -10.74 -7.46 -4.03
CA TYR A 70 -10.63 -8.22 -5.28
C TYR A 70 -11.35 -7.54 -6.45
N GLN A 71 -12.46 -6.82 -6.20
CA GLN A 71 -13.22 -6.11 -7.23
C GLN A 71 -12.39 -4.97 -7.81
N SER A 72 -11.80 -4.15 -6.94
CA SER A 72 -10.96 -3.02 -7.34
C SER A 72 -9.67 -3.46 -8.01
N TYR A 73 -9.02 -4.53 -7.52
CA TYR A 73 -7.86 -5.09 -8.20
C TYR A 73 -8.19 -5.62 -9.59
N THR A 74 -9.32 -6.33 -9.73
CA THR A 74 -9.78 -6.84 -11.03
C THR A 74 -10.02 -5.71 -12.03
N GLU A 75 -10.70 -4.64 -11.61
CA GLU A 75 -10.95 -3.46 -12.44
C GLU A 75 -9.64 -2.77 -12.84
N MET A 76 -8.74 -2.56 -11.88
CA MET A 76 -7.45 -1.91 -12.11
C MET A 76 -6.57 -2.68 -13.09
N PHE A 77 -6.43 -4.00 -12.93
CA PHE A 77 -5.61 -4.81 -13.82
C PHE A 77 -6.19 -4.91 -15.22
N LYS A 78 -7.52 -5.03 -15.34
CA LYS A 78 -8.19 -4.96 -16.63
C LYS A 78 -7.90 -3.63 -17.34
N TYR A 79 -7.99 -2.51 -16.61
CA TYR A 79 -7.66 -1.20 -17.17
C TYR A 79 -6.19 -1.09 -17.60
N ILE A 80 -5.25 -1.60 -16.79
CA ILE A 80 -3.82 -1.64 -17.13
C ILE A 80 -3.59 -2.35 -18.46
N GLU A 81 -4.19 -3.54 -18.63
CA GLU A 81 -4.07 -4.34 -19.83
C GLU A 81 -4.70 -3.65 -21.05
N GLU A 82 -5.94 -3.16 -20.92
CA GLU A 82 -6.68 -2.50 -22.02
C GLU A 82 -5.98 -1.22 -22.50
N GLN A 83 -5.31 -0.49 -21.62
CA GLN A 83 -4.56 0.72 -21.97
C GLN A 83 -3.11 0.45 -22.39
N GLY A 84 -2.65 -0.80 -22.30
CA GLY A 84 -1.30 -1.21 -22.67
C GLY A 84 -0.21 -0.69 -21.73
N TYR A 85 -0.53 -0.47 -20.46
CA TYR A 85 0.47 -0.17 -19.43
C TYR A 85 1.21 -1.44 -19.01
N LYS A 86 2.48 -1.28 -18.62
CA LYS A 86 3.28 -2.34 -18.00
C LYS A 86 3.47 -2.05 -16.53
N ILE A 87 3.29 -3.06 -15.69
CA ILE A 87 3.59 -2.98 -14.26
C ILE A 87 5.10 -3.08 -14.07
N VAL A 88 5.68 -2.13 -13.35
CA VAL A 88 7.15 -1.98 -13.20
C VAL A 88 7.64 -1.99 -11.77
N GLY A 89 6.77 -2.31 -10.82
CA GLY A 89 7.15 -2.37 -9.42
C GLY A 89 6.04 -2.95 -8.56
N ASP A 90 6.34 -3.02 -7.27
CA ASP A 90 5.46 -3.67 -6.30
C ASP A 90 4.20 -2.85 -6.07
N LEU A 91 3.11 -3.57 -5.85
CA LEU A 91 1.81 -3.00 -5.55
C LEU A 91 1.82 -2.39 -4.15
N ARG A 92 1.17 -1.23 -4.02
CA ARG A 92 1.05 -0.56 -2.73
C ARG A 92 -0.40 -0.29 -2.40
N CYS A 93 -0.75 -0.41 -1.12
CA CYS A 93 -2.05 0.01 -0.63
C CYS A 93 -1.89 1.02 0.51
N VAL A 94 -2.45 2.20 0.33
CA VAL A 94 -2.52 3.25 1.36
C VAL A 94 -3.88 3.14 2.04
N TYR A 95 -3.92 2.85 3.33
CA TYR A 95 -5.15 2.78 4.10
C TYR A 95 -5.41 4.15 4.73
N VAL A 96 -6.38 4.88 4.19
CA VAL A 96 -6.69 6.27 4.60
C VAL A 96 -7.69 6.26 5.74
N ASP A 97 -8.78 5.51 5.59
CA ASP A 97 -9.81 5.31 6.60
C ASP A 97 -10.05 3.82 6.82
N GLY A 98 -10.22 3.42 8.08
CA GLY A 98 -10.45 2.02 8.46
C GLY A 98 -10.89 1.91 9.91
N ALA A 99 -10.82 0.70 10.47
CA ALA A 99 -11.37 0.40 11.80
C ALA A 99 -10.80 1.24 12.96
N TRP A 100 -9.68 1.94 12.77
CA TRP A 100 -9.07 2.80 13.80
C TRP A 100 -9.69 4.21 13.87
N ASN A 101 -10.35 4.68 12.82
CA ASN A 101 -10.92 6.03 12.74
C ASN A 101 -12.33 6.10 12.14
N GLN A 102 -12.83 5.01 11.56
CA GLN A 102 -14.12 4.93 10.90
C GLN A 102 -14.82 3.62 11.27
N ASP A 103 -15.92 3.73 12.02
CA ASP A 103 -16.67 2.58 12.52
C ASP A 103 -17.48 1.87 11.43
N ASP A 104 -17.91 2.58 10.39
CA ASP A 104 -18.70 2.04 9.28
C ASP A 104 -17.78 1.51 8.16
N PRO A 105 -17.68 0.18 7.94
CA PRO A 105 -16.80 -0.39 6.92
C PRO A 105 -17.12 0.05 5.50
N GLU A 106 -18.37 0.44 5.23
CA GLU A 106 -18.78 0.96 3.93
C GLU A 106 -18.18 2.35 3.62
N LYS A 107 -17.64 3.02 4.63
CA LYS A 107 -16.95 4.31 4.51
C LYS A 107 -15.43 4.19 4.59
N TRP A 108 -14.87 2.98 4.71
CA TRP A 108 -13.42 2.80 4.68
C TRP A 108 -12.86 3.21 3.32
N LEU A 109 -11.72 3.87 3.33
CA LEU A 109 -11.06 4.38 2.14
C LEU A 109 -9.65 3.81 2.09
N SER A 110 -9.36 3.12 0.99
CA SER A 110 -8.01 2.68 0.65
C SER A 110 -7.65 3.16 -0.75
N ILE A 111 -6.37 3.40 -1.00
CA ILE A 111 -5.86 3.78 -2.31
C ILE A 111 -4.88 2.71 -2.76
N ILE A 112 -5.29 1.94 -3.76
CA ILE A 112 -4.43 0.97 -4.43
C ILE A 112 -3.56 1.72 -5.43
N GLN A 113 -2.26 1.48 -5.41
CA GLN A 113 -1.27 2.12 -6.27
C GLN A 113 -0.45 1.04 -6.98
N VAL A 114 -0.49 1.03 -8.31
CA VAL A 114 0.33 0.13 -9.14
C VAL A 114 1.32 0.99 -9.92
N PRO A 115 2.64 0.87 -9.66
CA PRO A 115 3.68 1.49 -10.47
C PRO A 115 3.59 1.00 -11.92
N VAL A 116 3.50 1.94 -12.87
CA VAL A 116 3.37 1.60 -14.29
C VAL A 116 4.27 2.43 -15.21
N GLU A 117 4.57 1.88 -16.37
CA GLU A 117 5.13 2.58 -17.51
C GLU A 117 4.31 2.30 -18.77
N ARG A 118 4.52 3.12 -19.80
CA ARG A 118 3.96 2.92 -21.13
C ARG A 118 5.07 2.89 -22.17
#